data_AF-A0A1G1DGS1-F1
#
_entry.id   AF-A0A1G1DGS1-F1
#
_cell.length_a   1.000
_cell.length_b   1.000
_cell.length_c   1.000
_cell.angle_alpha   90.00
_cell.angle_beta   90.00
_cell.angle_gamma   90.00
#
_symmetry.space_group_name_H-M   'P 1'
#
loop_
_entity.id
_entity.type
_entity.pdbx_description
1 polymer ?
#
loop_
_entity_poly.entity_id
_entity_poly.type
_entity_poly.pdbx_seq_one_letter_code
_entity_poly.pdbx_strand_id
1 'polypeptide(L)'
;MKYYFFLDETGDHGLNYVDKNFPLFLLCGCLIKEDSLREMEGKVSAFKQKYFKTNGVILHSRDIRKCEGAFQILFDLGLKAMFYDDLNSILKDGEYLIIGAAVDKEEYIKR
;
A
#
# COMPACT_ATOMS: atom_id res chain seq x y z
N MET A 1 15.67 -20.29 -4.70
CA MET A 1 15.03 -19.32 -3.77
C MET A 1 14.18 -18.38 -4.60
N LYS A 2 12.87 -18.29 -4.33
CA LYS A 2 11.92 -17.54 -5.18
C LYS A 2 11.55 -16.21 -4.53
N TYR A 3 11.44 -15.19 -5.37
CA TYR A 3 11.04 -13.84 -4.99
C TYR A 3 9.86 -13.39 -5.85
N TYR A 4 9.01 -12.55 -5.27
CA TYR A 4 7.94 -11.84 -5.95
C TYR A 4 8.29 -10.36 -5.95
N PHE A 5 8.13 -9.71 -7.11
CA PHE A 5 8.34 -8.28 -7.27
C PHE A 5 7.05 -7.66 -7.76
N PHE A 6 6.34 -7.00 -6.85
CA PHE A 6 5.11 -6.29 -7.15
C PHE A 6 5.44 -4.87 -7.58
N LEU A 7 4.83 -4.39 -8.65
CA LEU A 7 5.06 -3.05 -9.20
C LEU A 7 3.77 -2.24 -9.14
N ASP A 8 3.89 -0.98 -8.75
CA ASP A 8 2.81 -0.01 -8.77
C ASP A 8 3.37 1.38 -9.09
N GLU A 9 2.52 2.26 -9.62
CA GLU A 9 2.92 3.51 -10.24
C GLU A 9 2.12 4.70 -9.70
N THR A 10 2.71 5.89 -9.72
CA THR A 10 1.98 7.11 -9.36
C THR A 10 0.97 7.46 -10.46
N GLY A 11 -0.31 7.58 -10.10
CA GLY A 11 -1.43 7.62 -11.05
C GLY A 11 -1.52 8.78 -12.06
N ASP A 12 -0.56 9.71 -12.10
CA ASP A 12 -0.44 10.66 -13.21
C ASP A 12 0.71 10.25 -14.14
N HIS A 13 0.36 9.56 -15.23
CA HIS A 13 1.27 9.13 -16.30
C HIS A 13 1.33 10.12 -17.45
N GLY A 14 0.56 11.21 -17.39
CA GLY A 14 0.49 12.19 -18.46
C GLY A 14 1.81 12.95 -18.61
N LEU A 15 2.48 12.78 -19.75
CA LEU A 15 3.63 13.61 -20.14
C LEU A 15 3.22 14.85 -20.96
N ASN A 16 1.96 14.93 -21.38
CA ASN A 16 1.45 16.06 -22.19
C ASN A 16 1.12 17.30 -21.37
N TYR A 17 0.85 17.14 -20.08
CA TYR A 17 0.59 18.22 -19.13
C TYR A 17 1.19 17.82 -17.79
N VAL A 18 2.20 18.57 -17.33
CA VAL A 18 2.78 18.34 -15.99
C VAL A 18 1.93 19.07 -14.97
N ASP A 19 1.18 18.33 -14.15
CA ASP A 19 0.62 18.91 -12.94
C ASP A 19 1.77 19.27 -11.99
N LYS A 20 1.91 20.56 -11.65
CA LYS A 20 2.93 21.05 -10.72
C LYS A 20 2.82 20.43 -9.32
N ASN A 21 1.65 19.88 -8.97
CA ASN A 21 1.46 19.14 -7.73
C ASN A 21 2.00 17.70 -7.80
N PHE A 22 2.26 17.17 -9.01
CA PHE A 22 2.78 15.83 -9.28
C PHE A 22 3.94 15.85 -10.31
N PRO A 23 5.05 16.52 -10.00
CA PRO A 23 6.17 16.70 -10.93
C PRO A 23 6.99 15.42 -11.18
N LEU A 24 6.81 14.41 -10.32
CA LEU A 24 7.52 13.14 -10.39
C LEU A 24 6.58 12.05 -10.88
N PHE A 25 7.04 11.29 -11.87
CA PHE A 25 6.53 9.94 -12.11
C PHE A 25 7.37 8.96 -11.30
N LEU A 26 6.76 8.19 -10.40
CA LEU A 26 7.45 7.16 -9.62
C LEU A 26 6.87 5.78 -9.96
N LEU A 27 7.74 4.89 -10.42
CA LEU A 27 7.51 3.45 -10.40
C LEU A 27 8.06 2.90 -9.10
N CYS A 28 7.20 2.30 -8.28
CA CYS A 28 7.54 1.71 -7.00
C CYS A 28 7.42 0.18 -7.09
N GLY A 29 8.39 -0.52 -6.53
CA GLY A 29 8.43 -1.96 -6.48
C GLY A 29 8.57 -2.48 -5.05
N CYS A 30 7.83 -3.53 -4.73
CA CYS A 30 7.95 -4.28 -3.48
C CYS A 30 8.52 -5.68 -3.78
N LEU A 31 9.78 -5.90 -3.40
CA LEU A 31 10.46 -7.17 -3.54
C LEU A 31 10.36 -7.96 -2.23
N ILE A 32 9.80 -9.17 -2.30
CA ILE A 32 9.58 -10.02 -1.14
C ILE A 32 9.92 -11.48 -1.45
N LYS A 33 10.54 -12.17 -0.49
CA LYS A 33 10.83 -13.60 -0.59
C LYS A 33 9.54 -14.40 -0.40
N GLU A 34 9.40 -15.54 -1.08
CA GLU A 34 8.21 -16.40 -0.99
C GLU A 34 7.80 -16.78 0.44
N ASP A 35 8.77 -17.14 1.30
CA ASP A 35 8.49 -17.50 2.69
C ASP A 35 7.94 -16.30 3.49
N SER A 36 8.57 -15.13 3.35
CA SER A 36 8.17 -13.89 4.00
C SER A 36 6.82 -13.38 3.50
N LEU A 37 6.51 -13.58 2.21
CA LEU A 37 5.20 -13.29 1.63
C LEU A 37 4.12 -14.16 2.26
N ARG A 38 4.36 -15.48 2.37
CA ARG A 38 3.40 -16.40 2.98
C ARG A 38 3.14 -16.07 4.46
N GLU A 39 4.17 -15.67 5.19
CA GLU A 39 4.02 -15.22 6.58
C GLU A 39 3.18 -13.93 6.66
N MET A 40 3.49 -12.95 5.81
CA MET A 40 2.75 -11.70 5.73
C MET A 40 1.27 -11.92 5.36
N GLU A 41 0.99 -12.79 4.39
CA GLU A 41 -0.38 -13.17 4.02
C GLU A 41 -1.14 -13.78 5.20
N GLY A 42 -0.48 -14.62 6.00
CA GLY A 42 -1.05 -15.17 7.23
C GLY A 42 -1.42 -14.09 8.25
N LYS A 43 -0.49 -13.15 8.51
CA LYS A 43 -0.73 -12.01 9.42
C LYS A 43 -1.87 -11.12 8.93
N VAL A 44 -1.89 -10.81 7.63
CA VAL A 44 -2.96 -10.00 7.01
C VAL A 44 -4.31 -10.73 7.04
N SER A 45 -4.33 -12.05 6.85
CA SER A 45 -5.57 -12.83 6.98
C SER A 45 -6.09 -12.79 8.41
N ALA A 46 -5.25 -13.01 9.42
CA ALA A 46 -5.64 -12.91 10.83
C ALA A 46 -6.16 -11.51 11.18
N PHE A 47 -5.49 -10.47 10.67
CA PHE A 47 -5.94 -9.08 10.79
C PHE A 47 -7.34 -8.88 10.21
N LYS A 48 -7.58 -9.31 8.97
CA LYS A 48 -8.89 -9.19 8.32
C LYS A 48 -9.98 -9.96 9.07
N GLN A 49 -9.67 -11.14 9.59
CA GLN A 49 -10.59 -11.90 10.44
C GLN A 49 -10.90 -11.18 11.76
N LYS A 50 -9.90 -10.56 12.40
CA LYS A 50 -10.10 -9.80 13.64
C LYS A 50 -11.13 -8.67 13.45
N TYR A 51 -10.94 -7.85 12.42
CA TYR A 51 -11.73 -6.62 12.21
C TYR A 51 -12.99 -6.80 11.37
N PHE A 52 -12.97 -7.66 10.35
CA PHE A 52 -14.07 -7.79 9.39
C PHE A 52 -14.80 -9.14 9.44
N LYS A 53 -14.29 -10.11 10.21
CA LYS A 53 -14.82 -11.50 10.27
C LYS A 53 -14.83 -12.21 8.91
N THR A 54 -14.01 -11.74 7.96
CA THR A 54 -13.87 -12.30 6.62
C THR A 54 -12.50 -11.94 6.04
N ASN A 55 -12.02 -12.73 5.09
CA ASN A 55 -10.82 -12.42 4.31
C ASN A 55 -11.12 -11.67 3.00
N GLY A 56 -12.41 -11.49 2.67
CA GLY A 56 -12.85 -10.90 1.40
C GLY A 56 -12.67 -9.39 1.29
N VAL A 57 -12.38 -8.70 2.40
CA VAL A 57 -12.16 -7.24 2.38
C VAL A 57 -10.77 -6.93 1.81
N ILE A 58 -10.70 -6.04 0.82
CA ILE A 58 -9.46 -5.52 0.27
C ILE A 58 -9.08 -4.24 1.03
N LEU A 59 -7.83 -4.15 1.47
CA LEU A 59 -7.33 -3.03 2.29
C LEU A 59 -6.93 -1.85 1.41
N HIS A 60 -7.91 -1.13 0.86
CA HIS A 60 -7.65 0.09 0.10
C HIS A 60 -7.43 1.28 1.04
N SER A 61 -6.26 1.94 0.93
CA SER A 61 -5.88 3.07 1.79
C SER A 61 -6.87 4.25 1.74
N ARG A 62 -7.51 4.45 0.59
CA ARG A 62 -8.58 5.45 0.41
C ARG A 62 -9.80 5.13 1.26
N ASP A 63 -10.30 3.90 1.17
CA ASP A 63 -11.53 3.47 1.85
C ASP A 63 -11.32 3.42 3.36
N ILE A 64 -10.14 2.98 3.82
CA ILE A 64 -9.72 3.03 5.22
C ILE A 64 -9.76 4.47 5.75
N ARG A 65 -9.16 5.42 5.03
CA ARG A 65 -9.07 6.83 5.46
C ARG A 65 -10.44 7.52 5.50
N LYS A 66 -11.30 7.22 4.53
CA LYS A 66 -12.65 7.78 4.44
C LYS A 66 -13.69 7.02 5.29
N CYS A 67 -13.29 5.90 5.91
CA CYS A 67 -14.19 4.99 6.62
C CYS A 67 -15.37 4.53 5.73
N GLU A 68 -15.10 4.22 4.45
CA GLU A 68 -16.11 3.81 3.47
C GLU A 68 -16.31 2.28 3.45
N GLY A 69 -17.51 1.81 3.11
CA GLY A 69 -17.82 0.38 2.98
C GLY A 69 -17.54 -0.42 4.27
N ALA A 70 -16.74 -1.47 4.18
CA ALA A 70 -16.39 -2.32 5.32
C ALA A 70 -15.64 -1.58 6.44
N PHE A 71 -15.06 -0.40 6.15
CA PHE A 71 -14.28 0.39 7.09
C PHE A 71 -15.12 1.36 7.95
N GLN A 72 -16.45 1.33 7.84
CA GLN A 72 -17.34 2.10 8.73
C GLN A 72 -17.15 1.73 10.21
N ILE A 73 -16.64 0.53 10.51
CA ILE A 73 -16.26 0.14 11.89
C ILE A 73 -15.25 1.11 12.51
N LEU A 74 -14.47 1.82 11.70
CA LEU A 74 -13.43 2.77 12.14
C LEU A 74 -14.00 4.14 12.54
N PHE A 75 -15.33 4.33 12.59
CA PHE A 75 -15.93 5.48 13.26
C PHE A 75 -15.74 5.41 14.79
N ASP A 76 -15.57 4.21 15.35
CA ASP A 76 -15.07 4.05 16.71
C ASP A 76 -13.58 4.41 16.75
N LEU A 77 -13.24 5.51 17.43
CA LEU A 77 -11.87 6.02 17.50
C LEU A 77 -10.92 5.09 18.26
N GLY A 78 -11.41 4.35 19.26
CA GLY A 78 -10.61 3.37 19.99
C GLY A 78 -10.27 2.17 19.10
N LEU A 79 -11.27 1.64 18.39
CA LEU A 79 -11.06 0.58 17.41
C LEU A 79 -10.15 1.04 16.28
N LYS A 80 -10.31 2.28 15.81
CA LYS A 80 -9.49 2.88 14.77
C LYS A 80 -8.03 2.94 15.17
N ALA A 81 -7.71 3.42 16.38
CA ALA A 81 -6.33 3.46 16.87
C ALA A 81 -5.70 2.06 16.86
N MET A 82 -6.39 1.08 17.44
CA MET A 82 -5.95 -0.32 17.45
C MET A 82 -5.76 -0.88 16.03
N PHE A 83 -6.68 -0.57 15.11
CA PHE A 83 -6.60 -1.02 13.71
C PHE A 83 -5.32 -0.53 13.04
N TYR A 84 -4.98 0.75 13.21
CA TYR A 84 -3.75 1.32 12.65
C TYR A 84 -2.51 0.75 13.32
N ASP A 85 -2.50 0.61 14.65
CA ASP A 85 -1.35 0.06 15.37
C ASP A 85 -1.03 -1.37 14.92
N ASP A 86 -2.06 -2.22 14.83
CA ASP A 86 -1.92 -3.59 14.33
C ASP A 86 -1.43 -3.64 12.88
N LEU A 87 -2.03 -2.84 11.99
CA LEU A 87 -1.65 -2.82 10.57
C LEU A 87 -0.19 -2.34 10.41
N ASN A 88 0.19 -1.30 11.15
CA ASN A 88 1.54 -0.76 11.14
C ASN A 88 2.56 -1.77 11.67
N SER A 89 2.23 -2.57 12.69
CA SER A 89 3.12 -3.63 13.18
C SER A 89 3.36 -4.69 12.10
N ILE A 90 2.33 -5.12 11.38
CA ILE A 90 2.47 -6.11 10.30
C ILE A 90 3.43 -5.61 9.21
N LEU A 91 3.31 -4.34 8.82
CA LEU A 91 4.18 -3.73 7.82
C LEU A 91 5.61 -3.53 8.34
N LYS A 92 5.75 -3.07 9.59
CA LYS A 92 7.06 -2.83 10.22
C LYS A 92 7.86 -4.12 10.41
N ASP A 93 7.19 -5.20 10.81
CA ASP A 93 7.82 -6.50 11.08
C ASP A 93 7.94 -7.36 9.80
N GLY A 94 7.48 -6.84 8.66
CA GLY A 94 7.56 -7.52 7.38
C GLY A 94 8.97 -7.47 6.78
N GLU A 95 9.42 -8.59 6.23
CA GLU A 95 10.70 -8.67 5.51
C GLU A 95 10.48 -8.47 4.01
N TYR A 96 10.60 -7.23 3.54
CA TYR A 96 10.54 -6.87 2.13
C TYR A 96 11.42 -5.66 1.83
N LEU A 97 11.72 -5.45 0.55
CA LEU A 97 12.51 -4.31 0.07
C LEU A 97 11.65 -3.46 -0.86
N ILE A 98 11.62 -2.14 -0.61
CA ILE A 98 11.01 -1.17 -1.52
C ILE A 98 12.08 -0.61 -2.45
N ILE A 99 11.82 -0.66 -3.75
CA ILE A 99 12.69 -0.13 -4.81
C ILE A 99 11.90 0.91 -5.59
N GLY A 100 12.36 2.16 -5.59
CA GLY A 100 11.73 3.25 -6.33
C GLY A 100 12.58 3.72 -7.49
N ALA A 101 11.95 3.95 -8.65
CA ALA A 101 12.55 4.63 -9.79
C ALA A 101 11.69 5.86 -10.12
N ALA A 102 12.25 7.06 -9.93
CA ALA A 102 11.56 8.32 -10.17
C ALA A 102 12.09 9.00 -11.43
N VAL A 103 11.19 9.64 -12.17
CA VAL A 103 11.48 10.50 -13.31
C VAL A 103 10.93 11.89 -13.00
N ASP A 104 11.80 12.89 -13.08
CA ASP A 104 11.37 14.29 -13.09
C ASP A 104 10.75 14.61 -14.46
N LYS A 105 9.44 14.88 -14.48
CA LYS A 105 8.72 15.15 -15.73
C LYS A 105 9.14 16.47 -16.35
N GLU A 106 9.46 17.48 -15.54
CA GLU A 106 9.87 18.79 -16.06
C GLU A 106 11.24 18.71 -16.72
N GLU A 107 12.20 18.01 -16.12
CA GLU A 107 13.52 17.79 -16.72
C GLU A 107 13.41 16.93 -17.98
N TYR A 108 12.58 15.88 -17.96
CA TYR A 108 12.40 14.97 -19.08
C TYR A 108 11.80 15.67 -20.32
N ILE A 109 10.82 16.57 -20.14
CA ILE A 109 10.19 17.30 -21.27
C ILE A 109 11.11 18.37 -21.87
N LYS A 110 12.05 18.92 -21.08
CA LYS A 110 13.00 19.95 -21.56
C LYS A 110 14.15 19.38 -22.39
N ARG A 111 14.35 18.05 -22.41
CA ARG A 111 15.33 17.35 -23.25
C ARG A 111 14.81 17.16 -24.67
#